data_AF-A0AAD2H773-F1
#
_entry.id   AF-A0AAD2H773-F1
#
_cell.length_a   1.000
_cell.length_b   1.000
_cell.length_c   1.000
_cell.angle_alpha   90.00
_cell.angle_beta   90.00
_cell.angle_gamma   90.00
#
_symmetry.space_group_name_H-M   'P 1'
#
loop_
_entity.id
_entity.type
_entity.pdbx_description
1 polymer ?
#
loop_
_entity_poly.entity_id
_entity_poly.type
_entity_poly.pdbx_seq_one_letter_code
_entity_poly.pdbx_strand_id
1 'polypeptide(L)'
;SSPPLPSPSRSDNMVEADSEFITLYIHSLIPLYVCLVGLSWVIHDYFVTLEDEIRYIWSARMNFSKAMFLWIRYYTLMLLIFDAVQIHAFTVPGVTSDAVCVAMDTVIRVVGALSLWSVEIVMQQRVYAIYQCSKRVRCVAFRCFHPLIHA
;
A
#
# COMPACT_ATOMS: atom_id res chain seq x y z
N SER A 1 -11.90 50.64 -11.70
CA SER A 1 -10.78 50.41 -12.60
C SER A 1 -9.52 50.23 -11.78
N SER A 2 -9.22 49.00 -11.40
CA SER A 2 -8.00 48.69 -10.64
C SER A 2 -6.79 48.89 -11.56
N PRO A 3 -5.69 49.51 -11.09
CA PRO A 3 -4.51 49.74 -11.92
C PRO A 3 -3.85 48.39 -12.30
N PRO A 4 -3.17 48.32 -13.46
CA PRO A 4 -2.45 47.11 -13.86
C PRO A 4 -1.33 46.83 -12.87
N LEU A 5 -1.22 45.59 -12.41
CA LEU A 5 -0.16 45.15 -11.51
C LEU A 5 1.22 45.33 -12.19
N PRO A 6 2.25 45.80 -11.46
CA PRO A 6 3.61 45.90 -11.97
C PRO A 6 4.15 44.51 -12.30
N SER A 7 4.94 44.41 -13.36
CA SER A 7 5.62 43.15 -13.74
C SER A 7 6.56 42.69 -12.63
N PRO A 8 6.49 41.42 -12.19
CA PRO A 8 7.26 40.93 -11.04
C PRO A 8 8.77 40.96 -11.32
N SER A 9 9.56 41.38 -10.32
CA SER A 9 11.02 41.44 -10.42
C SER A 9 11.65 40.04 -10.24
N ARG A 10 12.86 39.82 -10.75
CA ARG A 10 13.55 38.51 -10.65
C ARG A 10 13.75 38.03 -9.20
N SER A 11 13.88 38.96 -8.26
CA SER A 11 13.94 38.69 -6.82
C SER A 11 12.60 38.20 -6.27
N ASP A 12 11.48 38.78 -6.72
CA ASP A 12 10.14 38.37 -6.27
C ASP A 12 9.85 36.94 -6.72
N ASN A 13 10.22 36.59 -7.96
CA ASN A 13 10.06 35.22 -8.48
C ASN A 13 10.88 34.17 -7.72
N MET A 14 12.03 34.55 -7.15
CA MET A 14 12.87 33.63 -6.36
C MET A 14 12.31 33.43 -4.95
N VAL A 15 11.84 34.51 -4.32
CA VAL A 15 11.19 34.44 -3.00
C VAL A 15 9.87 33.65 -3.07
N GLU A 16 9.09 33.82 -4.14
CA GLU A 16 7.85 33.07 -4.34
C GLU A 16 8.13 31.58 -4.56
N ALA A 17 9.12 31.24 -5.39
CA ALA A 17 9.55 29.86 -5.59
C ALA A 17 10.02 29.21 -4.28
N ASP A 18 10.88 29.87 -3.50
CA ASP A 18 11.37 29.34 -2.22
C ASP A 18 10.22 29.09 -1.23
N SER A 19 9.25 29.99 -1.16
CA SER A 19 8.07 29.84 -0.30
C SER A 19 7.17 28.68 -0.74
N GLU A 20 7.05 28.44 -2.04
CA GLU A 20 6.32 27.30 -2.61
C GLU A 20 7.03 25.99 -2.26
N PHE A 21 8.36 25.91 -2.43
CA PHE A 21 9.15 24.73 -2.07
C PHE A 21 9.05 24.39 -0.57
N ILE A 22 9.14 25.39 0.31
CA ILE A 22 9.00 25.18 1.76
C ILE A 22 7.60 24.66 2.11
N THR A 23 6.56 25.19 1.47
CA THR A 23 5.18 24.76 1.71
C THR A 23 4.98 23.31 1.27
N LEU A 24 5.50 22.92 0.11
CA LEU A 24 5.48 21.53 -0.38
C LEU A 24 6.26 20.58 0.54
N TYR A 25 7.40 21.04 1.06
CA TYR A 25 8.22 20.27 1.99
C TYR A 25 7.51 20.03 3.33
N ILE A 26 6.87 21.05 3.90
CA ILE A 26 6.11 20.90 5.16
C ILE A 26 4.98 19.88 5.01
N HIS A 27 4.29 19.88 3.86
CA HIS A 27 3.22 18.94 3.59
C HIS A 27 3.69 17.47 3.51
N SER A 28 4.90 17.21 3.02
CA SER A 28 5.43 15.84 2.91
C SER A 28 5.95 15.27 4.24
N LEU A 29 6.27 16.12 5.23
CA LEU A 29 6.70 15.69 6.56
C LEU A 29 5.58 15.04 7.37
N ILE A 30 4.33 15.50 7.19
CA ILE A 30 3.17 14.99 7.94
C ILE A 30 2.98 13.47 7.75
N PRO A 31 2.86 12.94 6.51
CA PRO A 31 2.73 11.51 6.30
C PRO A 31 3.97 10.74 6.75
N LEU A 32 5.18 11.32 6.66
CA LEU A 32 6.40 10.67 7.14
C LEU A 32 6.33 10.32 8.63
N TYR A 33 5.95 11.29 9.47
CA TYR A 33 5.84 11.03 10.91
C TYR A 33 4.71 10.05 11.24
N VAL A 34 3.56 10.19 10.57
CA VAL A 34 2.39 9.33 10.82
C VAL A 34 2.66 7.89 10.40
N CYS A 35 3.29 7.67 9.24
CA CYS A 35 3.61 6.34 8.75
C CYS A 35 4.65 5.63 9.63
N LEU A 36 5.64 6.34 10.17
CA LEU A 36 6.61 5.75 11.11
C LEU A 36 5.96 5.28 12.41
N VAL A 37 5.07 6.08 12.98
CA VAL A 37 4.32 5.71 14.20
C VAL A 37 3.41 4.53 13.92
N GLY A 38 2.67 4.58 12.81
CA GLY A 38 1.78 3.49 12.37
C GLY A 38 2.53 2.18 12.13
N LEU A 39 3.66 2.23 11.41
CA LEU A 39 4.51 1.08 11.14
C LEU A 39 5.08 0.48 12.42
N SER A 40 5.53 1.32 13.36
CA SER A 40 6.03 0.86 14.67
C SER A 40 4.95 0.13 15.46
N TRP A 41 3.71 0.65 15.47
CA TRP A 41 2.58 0.00 16.12
C TRP A 41 2.20 -1.32 15.45
N VAL A 42 2.14 -1.37 14.12
CA VAL A 42 1.83 -2.60 13.39
C VAL A 42 2.89 -3.67 13.62
N ILE A 43 4.17 -3.30 13.63
CA ILE A 43 5.27 -4.21 13.94
C ILE A 43 5.16 -4.73 15.37
N HIS A 44 4.85 -3.87 16.33
CA HIS A 44 4.65 -4.27 17.72
C HIS A 44 3.49 -5.27 17.86
N ASP A 45 2.32 -4.96 17.29
CA ASP A 45 1.16 -5.85 17.31
C ASP A 45 1.47 -7.19 16.64
N TYR A 46 2.26 -7.15 15.56
CA TYR A 46 2.72 -8.35 14.85
C TYR A 46 3.58 -9.25 15.73
N PHE A 47 4.57 -8.71 16.44
CA PHE A 47 5.43 -9.51 17.32
C PHE A 47 4.64 -10.17 18.45
N VAL A 48 3.69 -9.44 19.04
CA VAL A 48 2.83 -9.96 20.12
C VAL A 48 1.99 -11.14 19.61
N THR A 49 1.38 -11.01 18.43
CA THR A 49 0.52 -12.06 17.88
C THR A 49 1.26 -13.19 17.17
N LEU A 50 2.54 -13.00 16.81
CA LEU A 50 3.36 -14.01 16.15
C LEU A 50 3.73 -15.18 17.08
N GLU A 51 3.95 -14.91 18.37
CA GLU A 51 4.25 -15.97 19.35
C GLU A 51 3.09 -16.97 19.44
N ASP A 52 1.87 -16.47 19.54
CA ASP A 52 0.65 -17.28 19.54
C ASP A 52 0.44 -17.97 18.18
N GLU A 53 0.70 -17.30 17.05
CA GLU A 53 0.61 -17.92 15.73
C GLU A 53 1.57 -19.10 15.56
N ILE A 54 2.82 -18.97 15.98
CA ILE A 54 3.78 -20.07 15.89
C ILE A 54 3.33 -21.23 16.78
N ARG A 55 2.82 -20.94 17.97
CA ARG A 55 2.42 -21.99 18.90
C ARG A 55 1.16 -22.74 18.45
N TYR A 56 0.14 -22.03 18.01
CA TYR A 56 -1.17 -22.61 17.67
C TYR A 56 -1.33 -22.92 16.18
N ILE A 57 -0.85 -22.02 15.32
CA ILE A 57 -0.95 -22.19 13.88
C ILE A 57 0.13 -23.17 13.42
N TRP A 58 1.43 -22.95 13.64
CA TRP A 58 2.48 -23.77 13.00
C TRP A 58 2.43 -25.26 13.35
N SER A 59 2.03 -25.63 14.57
CA SER A 59 1.91 -27.04 14.96
C SER A 59 0.73 -27.78 14.31
N ALA A 60 -0.28 -27.08 13.80
CA ALA A 60 -1.47 -27.68 13.18
C ALA A 60 -1.27 -27.99 11.68
N ARG A 61 -1.94 -29.02 11.16
CA ARG A 61 -1.86 -29.42 9.73
C ARG A 61 -2.04 -28.21 8.79
N MET A 62 -1.21 -28.15 7.75
CA MET A 62 -1.28 -27.10 6.73
C MET A 62 -2.53 -27.27 5.86
N ASN A 63 -3.52 -26.41 6.08
CA ASN A 63 -4.70 -26.29 5.23
C ASN A 63 -4.57 -25.08 4.30
N PHE A 64 -5.20 -25.13 3.13
CA PHE A 64 -5.17 -24.04 2.15
C PHE A 64 -5.62 -22.68 2.75
N SER A 65 -6.63 -22.69 3.64
CA SER A 65 -7.07 -21.48 4.36
C SER A 65 -5.97 -20.87 5.24
N LYS A 66 -5.12 -21.71 5.82
CA LYS A 66 -4.01 -21.28 6.69
C LYS A 66 -2.87 -20.68 5.87
N ALA A 67 -2.57 -21.26 4.71
CA ALA A 67 -1.60 -20.70 3.77
C ALA A 67 -2.04 -19.33 3.23
N MET A 68 -3.32 -19.17 2.88
CA MET A 68 -3.87 -17.88 2.45
C MET A 68 -3.90 -16.84 3.57
N PHE A 69 -4.17 -17.25 4.80
CA PHE A 69 -4.14 -16.36 5.96
C PHE A 69 -2.72 -15.83 6.22
N LEU A 70 -1.72 -16.70 6.19
CA LEU A 70 -0.32 -16.30 6.27
C LEU A 70 0.05 -15.41 5.08
N TRP A 71 -0.35 -15.78 3.87
CA TRP A 71 -0.06 -14.97 2.68
C TRP A 71 -0.54 -13.53 2.84
N ILE A 72 -1.81 -13.32 3.20
CA ILE A 72 -2.36 -11.97 3.39
C ILE A 72 -1.58 -11.21 4.44
N ARG A 73 -1.33 -11.82 5.60
CA ARG A 73 -0.68 -11.17 6.74
C ARG A 73 0.76 -10.74 6.43
N TYR A 74 1.55 -11.62 5.81
CA TYR A 74 2.93 -11.31 5.43
C TYR A 74 2.99 -10.36 4.24
N TYR A 75 2.04 -10.47 3.30
CA TYR A 75 1.97 -9.60 2.14
C TYR A 75 1.61 -8.16 2.53
N THR A 76 0.65 -7.93 3.43
CA THR A 76 0.31 -6.59 3.93
C THR A 76 1.46 -5.96 4.72
N LEU A 77 2.22 -6.75 5.50
CA LEU A 77 3.41 -6.24 6.21
C LEU A 77 4.50 -5.77 5.24
N MET A 78 4.80 -6.57 4.21
CA MET A 78 5.78 -6.18 3.19
C MET A 78 5.32 -4.94 2.43
N LEU A 79 4.03 -4.84 2.12
CA LEU A 79 3.40 -3.67 1.52
C LEU A 79 3.58 -2.42 2.39
N LEU A 80 3.31 -2.52 3.69
CA LEU A 80 3.42 -1.40 4.62
C LEU A 80 4.87 -0.92 4.78
N ILE A 81 5.83 -1.85 4.82
CA ILE A 81 7.25 -1.53 4.85
C ILE A 81 7.67 -0.84 3.55
N PHE A 82 7.23 -1.37 2.41
CA PHE A 82 7.54 -0.78 1.10
C PHE A 82 6.97 0.65 0.96
N ASP A 83 5.75 0.87 1.42
CA ASP A 83 5.11 2.20 1.45
C ASP A 83 5.89 3.18 2.34
N ALA A 84 6.27 2.76 3.55
CA ALA A 84 7.08 3.60 4.44
C ALA A 84 8.47 3.93 3.87
N VAL A 85 9.12 2.96 3.22
CA VAL A 85 10.41 3.17 2.55
C VAL A 85 10.26 4.15 1.39
N GLN A 86 9.17 4.05 0.61
CA GLN A 86 8.89 4.99 -0.46
C GLN A 86 8.70 6.42 0.06
N ILE A 87 7.88 6.62 1.10
CA ILE A 87 7.65 7.95 1.69
C ILE A 87 8.97 8.57 2.18
N HIS A 88 9.86 7.75 2.76
CA HIS A 88 11.20 8.18 3.13
C HIS A 88 12.08 8.52 1.91
N ALA A 89 11.99 7.77 0.83
CA ALA A 89 12.73 8.05 -0.40
C ALA A 89 12.29 9.35 -1.08
N PHE A 90 10.99 9.69 -1.03
CA PHE A 90 10.44 10.92 -1.60
C PHE A 90 10.75 12.19 -0.79
N THR A 91 11.00 12.05 0.51
CA THR A 91 11.32 13.18 1.40
C THR A 91 12.82 13.56 1.39
N VAL A 92 13.69 12.72 0.83
CA VAL A 92 15.12 13.03 0.62
C VAL A 92 15.30 13.69 -0.77
N PRO A 93 15.56 15.01 -0.84
CA PRO A 93 15.77 15.68 -2.11
C PRO A 93 17.12 15.25 -2.71
N GLY A 94 17.09 14.61 -3.89
CA GLY A 94 18.32 14.23 -4.61
C GLY A 94 18.23 12.95 -5.46
N VAL A 95 17.16 12.15 -5.32
CA VAL A 95 17.01 10.85 -6.03
C VAL A 95 15.76 10.75 -6.91
N THR A 96 14.98 11.83 -7.02
CA THR A 96 13.74 11.86 -7.81
C THR A 96 14.07 12.02 -9.30
N SER A 97 14.34 10.89 -9.95
CA SER A 97 14.28 10.77 -11.41
C SER A 97 12.85 10.43 -11.83
N ASP A 98 12.35 11.04 -12.92
CA ASP A 98 11.00 10.76 -13.47
C ASP A 98 10.73 9.26 -13.64
N ALA A 99 11.77 8.49 -14.00
CA ALA A 99 11.68 7.04 -14.15
C ALA A 99 11.32 6.32 -12.84
N VAL A 100 11.81 6.80 -11.69
CA VAL A 100 11.51 6.22 -10.38
C VAL A 100 10.07 6.55 -9.98
N CYS A 101 9.61 7.78 -10.24
CA CYS A 101 8.23 8.19 -9.99
C CYS A 101 7.23 7.30 -10.74
N VAL A 102 7.44 7.10 -12.05
CA VAL A 102 6.59 6.24 -12.90
C VAL A 102 6.66 4.76 -12.47
N ALA A 103 7.84 4.27 -12.12
CA ALA A 103 8.01 2.91 -11.62
C ALA A 103 7.22 2.69 -10.32
N MET A 104 7.29 3.62 -9.38
CA MET A 104 6.59 3.51 -8.09
C MET A 104 5.06 3.50 -8.26
N ASP A 105 4.51 4.41 -9.08
CA ASP A 105 3.07 4.44 -9.38
C ASP A 105 2.60 3.10 -9.98
N THR A 106 3.38 2.57 -10.93
CA THR A 106 3.08 1.28 -11.56
C THR A 106 3.12 0.14 -10.54
N VAL A 107 4.12 0.12 -9.65
CA VAL A 107 4.23 -0.90 -8.61
C VAL A 107 3.05 -0.81 -7.64
N ILE A 108 2.68 0.37 -7.17
CA ILE A 108 1.53 0.56 -6.26
C ILE A 108 0.25 0.02 -6.90
N ARG A 109 0.01 0.32 -8.18
CA ARG A 109 -1.14 -0.19 -8.92
C ARG A 109 -1.16 -1.71 -9.01
N VAL A 110 -0.03 -2.33 -9.36
CA VAL A 110 0.09 -3.79 -9.50
C VAL A 110 -0.09 -4.48 -8.14
N VAL A 111 0.57 -3.98 -7.11
CA VAL A 111 0.51 -4.57 -5.76
C VAL A 111 -0.89 -4.37 -5.15
N GLY A 112 -1.54 -3.23 -5.40
CA GLY A 112 -2.94 -2.99 -5.04
C GLY A 112 -3.90 -3.96 -5.74
N ALA A 113 -3.69 -4.25 -7.02
CA ALA A 113 -4.48 -5.26 -7.72
C ALA A 113 -4.29 -6.66 -7.11
N LEU A 114 -3.04 -7.06 -6.81
CA LEU A 114 -2.73 -8.35 -6.18
C LEU A 114 -3.35 -8.49 -4.79
N SER A 115 -3.39 -7.41 -3.99
CA SER A 115 -4.02 -7.44 -2.67
C SER A 115 -5.54 -7.60 -2.77
N LEU A 116 -6.20 -6.86 -3.68
CA LEU A 116 -7.63 -7.00 -3.96
C LEU A 116 -7.99 -8.42 -4.42
N TRP A 117 -7.17 -8.98 -5.32
CA TRP A 117 -7.32 -10.36 -5.79
C TRP A 117 -7.22 -11.36 -4.64
N SER A 118 -6.27 -11.16 -3.73
CA SER A 118 -6.08 -12.04 -2.58
C SER A 118 -7.27 -12.00 -1.62
N VAL A 119 -7.84 -10.81 -1.36
CA VAL A 119 -9.01 -10.62 -0.49
C VAL A 119 -10.23 -11.33 -1.05
N GLU A 120 -10.47 -11.20 -2.35
CA GLU A 120 -11.58 -11.89 -3.00
C GLU A 120 -11.47 -13.40 -2.82
N ILE A 121 -10.29 -13.98 -3.10
CA ILE A 121 -10.07 -15.42 -2.98
C ILE A 121 -10.42 -15.91 -1.57
N VAL A 122 -10.05 -15.13 -0.54
CA VAL A 122 -10.38 -15.45 0.86
C VAL A 122 -11.87 -15.32 1.17
N MET A 123 -12.55 -14.34 0.59
CA MET A 123 -14.01 -14.22 0.72
C MET A 123 -14.71 -15.46 0.13
N GLN A 124 -14.29 -15.89 -1.06
CA GLN A 124 -14.81 -17.09 -1.71
C GLN A 124 -14.50 -18.37 -0.92
N GLN A 125 -13.33 -18.45 -0.28
CA GLN A 125 -12.97 -19.56 0.61
C GLN A 125 -13.92 -19.67 1.80
N ARG A 126 -14.29 -18.55 2.42
CA ARG A 126 -15.21 -18.50 3.57
C ARG A 126 -16.62 -18.93 3.15
N VAL A 127 -17.11 -18.42 2.03
CA VAL A 127 -18.40 -18.85 1.46
C VAL A 127 -18.38 -20.35 1.11
N TYR A 128 -17.30 -20.84 0.52
CA TYR A 128 -17.14 -22.26 0.19
C TYR A 128 -17.19 -23.18 1.41
N ALA A 129 -16.63 -22.75 2.54
CA ALA A 129 -16.69 -23.49 3.79
C ALA A 129 -18.12 -23.59 4.33
N ILE A 130 -18.92 -22.53 4.18
CA ILE A 130 -20.34 -22.49 4.59
C ILE A 130 -21.21 -23.38 3.68
N TYR A 131 -20.92 -23.42 2.38
CA TYR A 131 -21.69 -24.16 1.36
C TYR A 131 -21.23 -25.63 1.14
N GLN A 132 -20.65 -26.28 2.16
CA GLN A 132 -20.21 -27.69 2.10
C GLN A 132 -19.37 -28.06 0.87
N CYS A 133 -18.38 -27.24 0.54
CA CYS A 133 -17.32 -27.61 -0.39
C CYS A 133 -17.73 -27.90 -1.86
N SER A 134 -18.81 -27.32 -2.38
CA SER A 134 -19.21 -27.49 -3.80
C SER A 134 -18.21 -26.84 -4.78
N LYS A 135 -17.49 -27.66 -5.57
CA LYS A 135 -16.42 -27.24 -6.50
C LYS A 135 -16.87 -26.24 -7.58
N ARG A 136 -18.18 -26.13 -7.86
CA ARG A 136 -18.74 -25.21 -8.86
C ARG A 136 -18.54 -23.73 -8.49
N VAL A 137 -18.61 -23.38 -7.21
CA VAL A 137 -18.50 -21.98 -6.75
C VAL A 137 -17.10 -21.42 -7.02
N ARG A 138 -16.06 -22.24 -6.82
CA ARG A 138 -14.65 -21.88 -7.09
C ARG A 138 -14.39 -21.60 -8.58
N CYS A 139 -14.98 -22.41 -9.46
CA CYS A 139 -14.85 -22.21 -10.90
C CYS A 139 -15.62 -20.98 -11.40
N VAL A 140 -16.80 -20.69 -10.85
CA VAL A 140 -17.58 -19.50 -11.24
C VAL A 140 -16.87 -18.23 -10.81
N ALA A 141 -16.32 -18.18 -9.59
CA ALA A 141 -15.53 -17.05 -9.11
C ALA A 141 -14.29 -16.80 -9.99
N PHE A 142 -13.47 -17.82 -10.27
CA PHE A 142 -12.29 -17.66 -11.13
C PHE A 142 -12.62 -17.18 -12.55
N ARG A 143 -13.75 -17.63 -13.10
CA ARG A 143 -14.19 -17.31 -14.46
C ARG A 143 -14.84 -15.92 -14.55
N CYS A 144 -15.40 -15.40 -13.45
CA CYS A 144 -15.94 -14.04 -13.34
C CYS A 144 -14.83 -12.99 -13.10
N PHE A 145 -13.70 -13.39 -12.53
CA PHE A 145 -12.55 -12.51 -12.26
C PHE A 145 -11.64 -12.24 -13.46
N HIS A 146 -11.58 -13.17 -14.42
CA HIS A 146 -10.78 -13.02 -15.66
C HIS A 146 -11.08 -11.72 -16.45
N PRO A 147 -12.35 -11.30 -16.68
CA PRO A 147 -12.63 -10.05 -17.38
C PRO A 147 -12.28 -8.77 -16.60
N LEU A 148 -12.13 -8.82 -15.27
CA LEU A 148 -11.83 -7.64 -14.44
C LEU A 148 -10.35 -7.24 -14.44
N ILE A 149 -9.45 -8.13 -14.88
CA ILE A 149 -8.02 -7.84 -15.09
C ILE A 149 -7.76 -7.15 -16.44
N HIS A 150 -8.70 -7.26 -17.38
CA HIS A 150 -8.51 -6.90 -18.78
C HIS A 150 -9.35 -5.67 -19.21
N ALA A 151 -10.12 -5.09 -18.28
CA ALA A 151 -10.93 -3.87 -18.43
C ALA A 151 -10.31 -2.74 -17.61
#